data_AF-L0GSA0-F1
#
_entry.id   AF-L0GSA0-F1
#
_cell.length_a   1.000
_cell.length_b   1.000
_cell.length_c   1.000
_cell.angle_alpha   90.00
_cell.angle_beta   90.00
_cell.angle_gamma   90.00
#
_symmetry.space_group_name_H-M   'P 1'
#
loop_
_entity.id
_entity.type
_entity.pdbx_description
1 polymer ?
#
loop_
_entity_poly.entity_id
_entity_poly.type
_entity_poly.pdbx_seq_one_letter_code
_entity_poly.pdbx_strand_id
1 'polypeptide(L)'
;MSNRNQSGSPVRLKPSDLRIRHQCTKCDRWHTAHAIPWGEPLALLVTGYCPHCGASYLSLRQASEEGIGGAASDLARHFLQIAPGAEQPDMTTRH
;
A
#
# COMPACT_ATOMS: atom_id res chain seq x y z
N MET A 1 2.53 -15.72 0.72
CA MET A 1 1.45 -16.43 1.44
C MET A 1 0.18 -16.34 0.60
N SER A 2 -0.58 -17.42 0.46
CA SER A 2 -1.67 -17.56 -0.54
C SER A 2 -3.03 -17.41 0.16
N ASN A 3 -3.74 -16.31 -0.08
CA ASN A 3 -5.12 -16.14 0.40
C ASN A 3 -6.02 -17.15 -0.34
N ARG A 4 -6.55 -18.14 0.39
CA ARG A 4 -7.48 -19.17 -0.11
C ARG A 4 -8.90 -18.83 0.33
N ASN A 5 -9.87 -19.00 -0.58
CA ASN A 5 -11.30 -18.94 -0.23
C ASN A 5 -11.78 -20.28 0.37
N GLN A 6 -13.00 -20.29 0.91
CA GLN A 6 -13.65 -21.43 1.60
C GLN A 6 -13.76 -22.74 0.77
N SER A 7 -13.42 -22.71 -0.52
CA SER A 7 -13.36 -23.87 -1.42
C SER A 7 -11.94 -24.37 -1.75
N GLY A 8 -10.90 -23.84 -1.09
CA GLY A 8 -9.50 -24.26 -1.27
C GLY A 8 -8.81 -23.79 -2.56
N SER A 9 -9.56 -23.13 -3.46
CA SER A 9 -9.01 -22.56 -4.70
C SER A 9 -8.22 -21.27 -4.43
N PRO A 10 -7.05 -21.06 -5.08
CA PRO A 10 -6.34 -19.79 -4.99
C PRO A 10 -7.23 -18.68 -5.54
N VAL A 11 -7.42 -17.62 -4.75
CA VAL A 11 -8.22 -16.46 -5.16
C VAL A 11 -7.52 -15.80 -6.35
N ARG A 12 -8.04 -16.01 -7.56
CA ARG A 12 -7.60 -15.28 -8.76
C ARG A 12 -8.22 -13.89 -8.74
N LEU A 13 -7.55 -12.94 -8.10
CA LEU A 13 -7.91 -11.52 -8.16
C LEU A 13 -7.74 -11.03 -9.60
N LYS A 14 -8.81 -10.53 -10.20
CA LYS A 14 -8.72 -9.82 -11.49
C LYS A 14 -8.22 -8.40 -11.25
N PRO A 15 -7.54 -7.77 -12.23
CA PRO A 15 -7.13 -6.36 -12.10
C PRO A 15 -8.29 -5.40 -11.81
N SER A 16 -9.52 -5.73 -12.24
CA SER A 16 -10.74 -4.99 -11.91
C SER A 16 -11.10 -5.04 -10.43
N ASP A 17 -10.77 -6.13 -9.76
CA ASP A 17 -11.11 -6.38 -8.34
C ASP A 17 -10.22 -5.55 -7.40
N LEU A 18 -9.17 -4.96 -7.96
CA LEU A 18 -8.17 -4.14 -7.29
C LEU A 18 -8.47 -2.64 -7.46
N ARG A 19 -9.63 -2.27 -7.98
CA ARG A 19 -10.02 -0.86 -8.16
C ARG A 19 -10.89 -0.39 -7.01
N ILE A 20 -10.47 0.69 -6.35
CA ILE A 20 -11.22 1.29 -5.24
C ILE A 20 -11.55 2.75 -5.53
N ARG A 21 -12.58 3.25 -4.86
CA ARG A 21 -12.86 4.68 -4.80
C ARG A 21 -11.88 5.36 -3.83
N HIS A 22 -11.17 6.37 -4.30
CA HIS A 22 -10.15 7.09 -3.55
C HIS A 22 -10.41 8.60 -3.64
N GLN A 23 -10.34 9.28 -2.49
CA GLN A 23 -10.36 10.73 -2.42
C GLN A 23 -8.91 11.22 -2.33
N CYS A 24 -8.48 12.02 -3.29
CA CYS A 24 -7.14 12.57 -3.28
C CYS A 24 -6.98 13.56 -2.12
N THR A 25 -5.98 13.37 -1.25
CA THR A 25 -5.72 14.24 -0.09
C THR A 25 -5.16 15.61 -0.44
N LYS A 26 -4.79 15.85 -1.72
CA LYS A 26 -4.28 17.16 -2.18
C LYS A 26 -5.35 18.05 -2.81
N CYS A 27 -6.34 17.47 -3.50
CA CYS A 27 -7.34 18.25 -4.25
C CYS A 27 -8.78 17.84 -3.96
N ASP A 28 -8.97 16.91 -3.01
CA ASP A 28 -10.24 16.39 -2.51
C ASP A 28 -11.17 15.77 -3.56
N ARG A 29 -10.71 15.63 -4.81
CA ARG A 29 -11.46 14.99 -5.89
C ARG A 29 -11.42 13.47 -5.76
N TRP A 30 -12.58 12.88 -5.99
CA TRP A 30 -12.76 11.44 -6.05
C TRP A 30 -12.31 10.89 -7.40
N HIS A 31 -11.55 9.80 -7.37
CA HIS A 31 -11.19 9.05 -8.57
C HIS A 31 -11.05 7.55 -8.24
N THR A 32 -10.84 6.74 -9.28
CA THR A 32 -10.52 5.32 -9.14
C THR A 32 -9.01 5.17 -8.90
N ALA A 33 -8.63 4.35 -7.92
CA ALA A 33 -7.25 4.00 -7.62
C ALA A 33 -7.07 2.48 -7.64
N HIS A 34 -5.83 2.02 -7.76
CA HIS A 34 -5.49 0.60 -7.59
C HIS A 34 -5.12 0.31 -6.13
N ALA A 35 -5.60 -0.80 -5.61
CA ALA A 35 -5.33 -1.29 -4.27
C ALA A 35 -5.05 -2.79 -4.32
N ILE A 36 -3.95 -3.23 -3.70
CA ILE A 36 -3.59 -4.65 -3.63
C ILE A 36 -3.51 -5.12 -2.17
N PRO A 37 -3.86 -6.39 -1.89
CA PRO A 37 -3.58 -6.97 -0.58
C PRO A 37 -2.06 -6.98 -0.32
N TRP A 38 -1.64 -6.60 0.89
CA TRP A 38 -0.24 -6.47 1.26
C TRP A 38 0.03 -6.73 2.75
N GLY A 39 1.16 -7.40 3.01
CA GLY A 39 1.74 -7.58 4.34
C GLY A 39 0.96 -8.50 5.29
N GLU A 40 1.53 -8.69 6.48
CA GLU A 40 0.89 -9.38 7.61
C GLU A 40 0.93 -8.48 8.88
N PRO A 41 -0.20 -8.14 9.50
CA PRO A 41 -1.56 -8.53 9.15
C PRO A 41 -2.01 -7.90 7.82
N LEU A 42 -2.95 -8.54 7.14
CA LEU A 42 -3.40 -8.13 5.81
C LEU A 42 -3.89 -6.67 5.77
N ALA A 43 -3.31 -5.87 4.90
CA ALA A 43 -3.74 -4.50 4.59
C ALA A 43 -4.01 -4.32 3.09
N LEU A 44 -4.62 -3.19 2.72
CA LEU A 44 -4.76 -2.77 1.33
C LEU A 44 -3.73 -1.67 1.03
N LEU A 45 -2.73 -2.00 0.21
CA LEU A 45 -1.78 -1.04 -0.32
C LEU A 45 -2.39 -0.31 -1.51
N VAL A 46 -2.71 0.97 -1.31
CA VAL A 46 -3.27 1.87 -2.32
C VAL A 46 -2.14 2.71 -2.89
N THR A 47 -1.93 2.60 -4.20
CA THR A 47 -0.85 3.31 -4.91
C THR A 47 -1.35 3.85 -6.24
N GLY A 48 -0.81 4.98 -6.68
CA GLY A 48 -1.11 5.55 -7.98
C GLY A 48 -0.93 7.07 -8.06
N TYR A 49 -1.62 7.64 -9.04
CA TYR A 49 -1.56 9.05 -9.42
C TYR A 49 -2.97 9.63 -9.50
N CYS A 50 -3.15 10.87 -9.02
CA CYS A 50 -4.41 11.58 -9.15
C CYS A 50 -4.50 12.24 -10.53
N PRO A 51 -5.49 11.86 -11.38
CA PRO A 51 -5.60 12.41 -12.73
C PRO A 51 -5.98 13.91 -12.76
N HIS A 52 -6.41 14.48 -11.64
CA HIS A 52 -6.87 15.86 -11.58
C HIS A 52 -5.79 16.88 -11.20
N CYS A 53 -4.92 16.54 -10.24
CA CYS A 53 -3.91 17.48 -9.71
C CYS A 53 -2.47 16.95 -9.82
N GLY A 54 -2.32 15.72 -10.28
CA GLY A 54 -1.03 15.07 -10.48
C GLY A 54 -0.27 14.66 -9.22
N ALA A 55 -0.95 14.56 -8.09
CA ALA A 55 -0.35 14.01 -6.89
C ALA A 55 -0.17 12.49 -7.00
N SER A 56 1.04 12.00 -6.75
CA SER A 56 1.29 10.59 -6.45
C SER A 56 0.89 10.27 -5.01
N TYR A 57 0.40 9.07 -4.77
CA TYR A 57 0.04 8.60 -3.43
C TYR A 57 0.47 7.16 -3.21
N LEU A 58 0.84 6.88 -1.96
CA LEU A 58 1.14 5.56 -1.43
C LEU A 58 0.56 5.52 -0.01
N SER A 59 -0.40 4.62 0.24
CA SER A 59 -1.06 4.54 1.54
C SER A 59 -1.48 3.10 1.86
N LEU A 60 -1.46 2.75 3.13
CA LEU A 60 -2.03 1.51 3.63
C LEU A 60 -3.41 1.80 4.23
N ARG A 61 -4.40 1.03 3.80
CA ARG A 61 -5.73 1.02 4.40
C ARG A 61 -5.91 -0.26 5.18
N GLN A 62 -6.49 -0.12 6.36
CA GLN A 62 -6.77 -1.24 7.24
C GLN A 62 -7.74 -2.21 6.56
N ALA A 63 -7.32 -3.47 6.41
CA ALA A 63 -8.15 -4.55 5.87
C ALA A 63 -8.54 -5.59 6.95
N SER A 64 -7.88 -5.54 8.12
CA SER A 64 -8.15 -6.39 9.29
C SER A 64 -8.24 -5.57 10.58
N GLU A 65 -8.85 -6.13 11.63
CA GLU A 65 -9.00 -5.46 12.93
C GLU A 65 -7.66 -5.22 13.65
N GLU A 66 -6.61 -5.98 13.33
CA GLU A 66 -5.31 -6.01 14.02
C GLU A 66 -4.39 -4.80 13.71
N GLY A 67 -4.86 -3.80 12.97
CA GLY A 67 -4.12 -2.58 12.65
C GLY A 67 -3.17 -2.72 11.45
N ILE A 68 -2.46 -1.63 11.11
CA ILE A 68 -1.62 -1.55 9.89
C ILE A 68 -0.12 -1.70 10.15
N GLY A 69 0.32 -1.82 11.41
CA GLY A 69 1.72 -1.72 11.80
C GLY A 69 2.63 -2.80 11.20
N GLY A 70 2.16 -4.06 11.18
CA GLY A 70 2.91 -5.17 10.57
C GLY A 70 3.06 -5.01 9.06
N ALA A 71 1.95 -4.72 8.35
CA ALA A 71 1.99 -4.44 6.91
C ALA A 71 2.88 -3.24 6.53
N ALA A 72 2.92 -2.19 7.37
CA ALA A 72 3.81 -1.06 7.18
C ALA A 72 5.29 -1.45 7.32
N SER A 73 5.60 -2.28 8.34
CA SER A 73 6.95 -2.80 8.56
C SER A 73 7.41 -3.70 7.41
N ASP A 74 6.52 -4.54 6.89
CA ASP A 74 6.77 -5.38 5.71
C ASP A 74 7.03 -4.54 4.46
N LEU A 75 6.25 -3.48 4.25
CA LEU A 75 6.45 -2.56 3.13
C LEU A 75 7.82 -1.86 3.24
N ALA A 76 8.19 -1.37 4.42
CA ALA A 76 9.49 -0.75 4.66
C ALA A 76 10.65 -1.72 4.37
N ARG A 77 10.56 -2.97 4.87
CA ARG A 77 11.55 -4.02 4.61
C ARG A 77 11.69 -4.31 3.12
N HIS A 78 10.57 -4.35 2.39
CA HIS A 78 10.59 -4.55 0.94
C HIS A 78 11.36 -3.44 0.21
N PHE A 79 11.14 -2.16 0.57
CA PHE A 79 11.88 -1.05 -0.02
C PHE A 79 13.39 -1.12 0.24
N LEU A 80 13.80 -1.49 1.46
CA LEU A 80 15.21 -1.65 1.81
C LEU A 80 15.90 -2.78 1.02
N GLN A 81 15.17 -3.84 0.68
CA GLN A 81 15.70 -4.96 -0.12
C GLN A 81 15.90 -4.59 -1.59
N ILE A 82 14.98 -3.81 -2.18
CA ILE A 82 15.04 -3.45 -3.60
C ILE A 82 15.90 -2.22 -3.87
N ALA A 83 16.19 -1.41 -2.85
CA ALA A 83 17.03 -0.23 -2.93
C ALA A 83 18.03 -0.18 -1.76
N PRO A 84 19.06 -1.03 -1.77
CA PRO A 84 20.03 -1.15 -0.67
C PRO A 84 20.88 0.10 -0.39
N GLY A 85 20.74 1.17 -1.18
CA GLY A 85 21.39 2.48 -0.97
C GLY A 85 20.48 3.57 -0.40
N ALA A 86 19.24 3.26 -0.06
CA ALA A 86 18.31 4.18 0.62
C ALA A 86 18.48 4.15 2.15
N GLU A 87 19.71 4.07 2.63
CA GLU A 87 20.00 4.21 4.06
C GLU A 87 19.57 5.60 4.53
N GLN A 88 18.93 5.66 5.70
CA GLN A 88 18.52 6.92 6.32
C GLN A 88 19.71 7.88 6.32
N PRO A 89 19.54 9.14 5.90
CA PRO A 89 20.58 10.13 6.11
C PRO A 89 20.87 10.17 7.61
N ASP A 90 22.14 9.92 7.96
CA ASP A 90 22.64 10.10 9.31
C ASP A 90 22.27 11.53 9.75
N MET A 91 21.33 11.65 10.66
CA MET A 91 20.90 12.93 11.19
C MET A 91 21.94 13.34 12.23
N THR A 92 23.15 13.65 11.77
CA THR A 92 24.17 14.29 12.57
C THR A 92 23.73 15.74 12.79
N THR A 93 22.92 15.95 13.83
CA THR A 93 22.64 17.28 14.38
C THR A 93 23.97 17.81 14.92
N ARG A 94 24.65 18.68 14.15
CA ARG A 94 25.77 19.45 14.67
C ARG A 94 25.23 20.77 15.23
N HIS A 95 25.41 20.92 16.55
CA HIS A 95 25.28 22.16 17.30
C HIS A 95 26.32 23.19 16.88
#